data_AF-A0A5Z4WY78-F1
#
_entry.id   AF-A0A5Z4WY78-F1
#
_cell.length_a   1.000
_cell.length_b   1.000
_cell.length_c   1.000
_cell.angle_alpha   90.00
_cell.angle_beta   90.00
_cell.angle_gamma   90.00
#
_symmetry.space_group_name_H-M   'P 1'
#
loop_
_entity.id
_entity.type
_entity.pdbx_description
1 polymer ?
#
loop_
_entity_poly.entity_id
_entity_poly.type
_entity_poly.pdbx_seq_one_letter_code
_entity_poly.pdbx_strand_id
1 'polypeptide(L)'
;MGQSDGRNYGLIFSGEIRYSVTGKDSPIDSYVLIQAADTDLAFATSITNQTLAAGYTTEDMFRLLMKDFEAKGATVGRTPVFPPTVFPRGRVLFGMTRHLMDNVAAQCGATWQFVDGQLNMLPEGEYMHDAIVLNSATGLIGMPQQTIGNGVNVRALINPNIRVNGLIQLDQASIYKTVLPNNDIAKAAGRYFDETIDGNSNVTLPVSKQMTASIATDGVYIVKGIMYTGDTRGQAWYMDMMCEARGAADLLSSSAQQRIYS
;
A
#
# COMPACT_ATOMS: atom_id res chain seq x y z
N MET A 1 16.44 -1.92 8.89
CA MET A 1 16.52 -3.18 8.12
C MET A 1 17.05 -4.26 9.04
N GLY A 2 16.28 -5.33 9.27
CA GLY A 2 16.61 -6.40 10.20
C GLY A 2 17.21 -7.60 9.47
N GLN A 3 18.54 -7.66 9.42
CA GLN A 3 19.26 -8.87 9.03
C GLN A 3 20.23 -9.21 10.16
N SER A 4 20.13 -10.44 10.66
CA SER A 4 21.18 -11.05 11.49
C SER A 4 21.40 -12.46 10.99
N ASP A 5 22.67 -12.85 10.91
CA ASP A 5 23.10 -14.20 10.53
C ASP A 5 22.50 -14.72 9.20
N GLY A 6 22.40 -13.83 8.20
CA GLY A 6 21.85 -14.17 6.88
C GLY A 6 20.35 -14.49 6.85
N ARG A 7 19.63 -14.27 7.96
CA ARG A 7 18.18 -14.48 8.06
C ARG A 7 17.44 -13.14 8.08
N ASN A 8 16.43 -13.05 7.23
CA ASN A 8 15.50 -11.92 7.25
C ASN A 8 14.50 -12.14 8.39
N TYR A 9 14.49 -11.23 9.36
CA TYR A 9 13.45 -11.16 10.39
C TYR A 9 13.05 -9.70 10.60
N GLY A 10 11.82 -9.49 11.05
CA GLY A 10 11.32 -8.16 11.29
C GLY A 10 9.85 -8.19 11.66
N LEU A 11 9.38 -7.06 12.16
CA LEU A 11 7.96 -6.81 12.39
C LEU A 11 7.22 -6.90 11.05
N ILE A 12 6.08 -7.59 10.98
CA ILE A 12 5.21 -7.61 9.79
C ILE A 12 3.83 -7.00 10.08
N PHE A 13 3.50 -6.87 11.36
CA PHE A 13 2.27 -6.26 11.86
C PHE A 13 2.45 -5.88 13.33
N SER A 14 2.03 -4.67 13.69
CA SER A 14 1.78 -4.25 15.06
C SER A 14 0.42 -3.55 15.12
N GLY A 15 -0.37 -3.85 16.13
CA GLY A 15 -1.70 -3.26 16.28
C GLY A 15 -2.41 -3.68 17.56
N GLU A 16 -3.64 -3.20 17.71
CA GLU A 16 -4.48 -3.45 18.87
C GLU A 16 -5.51 -4.55 18.58
N ILE A 17 -5.72 -5.45 19.54
CA ILE A 17 -6.80 -6.46 19.45
C ILE A 17 -8.15 -5.73 19.56
N ARG A 18 -8.96 -5.86 18.51
CA ARG A 18 -10.32 -5.29 18.43
C ARG A 18 -11.38 -6.27 18.90
N TYR A 19 -11.16 -7.55 18.60
CA TYR A 19 -12.08 -8.62 18.93
C TYR A 19 -11.33 -9.93 19.11
N SER A 20 -11.74 -10.71 20.10
CA SER A 20 -11.24 -12.07 20.28
C SER A 20 -12.36 -13.00 20.68
N VAL A 21 -12.39 -14.20 20.10
CA VAL A 21 -13.35 -15.24 20.49
C VAL A 21 -12.62 -16.57 20.62
N THR A 22 -12.99 -17.33 21.65
CA THR A 22 -12.55 -18.71 21.82
C THR A 22 -13.65 -19.64 21.35
N GLY A 23 -13.28 -20.67 20.61
CA GLY A 23 -14.21 -21.68 20.13
C GLY A 23 -13.62 -23.07 20.18
N LYS A 24 -14.41 -24.05 19.75
CA LYS A 24 -13.98 -25.42 19.54
C LYS A 24 -14.09 -25.76 18.06
N ASP A 25 -13.04 -26.35 17.51
CA ASP A 25 -13.04 -26.90 16.14
C ASP A 25 -13.50 -28.37 16.17
N SER A 26 -13.18 -29.08 17.26
CA SER A 26 -13.66 -30.42 17.58
C SER A 26 -13.94 -30.54 19.09
N PRO A 27 -14.53 -31.64 19.59
CA PRO A 27 -14.72 -31.81 21.04
C PRO A 27 -13.43 -31.68 21.87
N ILE A 28 -12.27 -31.96 21.25
CA ILE A 28 -10.95 -31.95 21.88
C ILE A 28 -10.05 -30.78 21.41
N ASP A 29 -10.35 -30.15 20.27
CA ASP A 29 -9.57 -29.04 19.73
C ASP A 29 -10.27 -27.69 20.00
N SER A 30 -9.51 -26.75 20.55
CA SER A 30 -9.96 -25.38 20.77
C SER A 30 -9.12 -24.39 19.97
N TYR A 31 -9.74 -23.27 19.60
CA TYR A 31 -9.08 -22.19 18.89
C TYR A 31 -9.35 -20.85 19.57
N VAL A 32 -8.46 -19.89 19.34
CA VAL A 32 -8.68 -18.48 19.62
C VAL A 32 -8.57 -17.73 18.30
N LEU A 33 -9.64 -17.04 17.92
CA LEU A 33 -9.65 -16.11 16.80
C LEU A 33 -9.37 -14.72 17.34
N ILE A 34 -8.39 -14.04 16.77
CA ILE A 34 -7.98 -12.67 17.12
C ILE A 34 -8.15 -11.81 15.87
N GLN A 35 -8.91 -10.73 16.00
CA GLN A 35 -8.96 -9.65 15.03
C GLN A 35 -8.26 -8.45 15.64
N ALA A 36 -7.25 -7.95 14.95
CA ALA A 36 -6.46 -6.79 15.37
C ALA A 36 -6.36 -5.80 14.22
N ALA A 37 -6.24 -4.52 14.55
CA ALA A 37 -6.07 -3.44 13.59
C ALA A 37 -4.98 -2.48 14.08
N ASP A 38 -4.19 -1.96 13.15
CA ASP A 38 -3.18 -0.95 13.45
C ASP A 38 -3.82 0.43 13.55
N THR A 39 -3.56 1.14 14.66
CA THR A 39 -3.87 2.56 14.86
C THR A 39 -5.34 2.97 14.56
N ASP A 40 -6.26 2.01 14.58
CA ASP A 40 -7.68 2.20 14.24
C ASP A 40 -8.34 3.22 15.16
N LEU A 41 -8.05 3.17 16.46
CA LEU A 41 -8.60 4.10 17.44
C LEU A 41 -8.22 5.56 17.11
N ALA A 42 -6.95 5.81 16.78
CA ALA A 42 -6.48 7.15 16.42
C ALA A 42 -7.10 7.62 15.12
N PHE A 43 -7.15 6.77 14.09
CA PHE A 43 -7.72 7.11 12.79
C PHE A 43 -9.23 7.40 12.88
N ALA A 44 -9.99 6.54 13.56
CA ALA A 44 -11.44 6.60 13.56
C ALA A 44 -12.00 7.72 14.45
N THR A 45 -11.35 8.01 15.58
CA THR A 45 -11.97 8.79 16.66
C THR A 45 -11.31 10.13 16.97
N SER A 46 -10.18 10.49 16.35
CA SER A 46 -9.48 11.75 16.67
C SER A 46 -10.21 12.98 16.11
N ILE A 47 -10.35 13.97 16.98
CA ILE A 47 -11.04 15.23 16.72
C ILE A 47 -10.12 16.36 17.17
N THR A 48 -9.84 17.29 16.27
CA THR A 48 -9.13 18.52 16.57
C THR A 48 -10.13 19.62 16.93
N ASN A 49 -9.83 20.38 17.98
CA ASN A 49 -10.54 21.62 18.34
C ASN A 49 -9.52 22.63 18.89
N GLN A 50 -8.70 23.18 18.00
CA GLN A 50 -7.55 24.02 18.35
C GLN A 50 -7.46 25.22 17.41
N THR A 51 -6.77 26.28 17.82
CA THR A 51 -6.52 27.45 16.97
C THR A 51 -5.04 27.65 16.75
N LEU A 52 -4.65 27.79 15.49
CA LEU A 52 -3.31 28.23 15.08
C LEU A 52 -3.28 29.75 15.03
N ALA A 53 -2.26 30.34 15.65
CA ALA A 53 -2.01 31.78 15.57
C ALA A 53 -1.58 32.20 14.16
N ALA A 54 -1.67 33.50 13.86
CA ALA A 54 -1.10 34.05 12.63
C ALA A 54 0.41 33.79 12.58
N GLY A 55 0.93 33.51 11.38
CA GLY A 55 2.34 33.15 11.18
C GLY A 55 2.64 31.65 11.31
N TYR A 56 1.62 30.79 11.36
CA TYR A 56 1.81 29.33 11.39
C TYR A 56 2.33 28.80 10.04
N THR A 57 3.03 27.68 10.09
CA THR A 57 3.49 26.91 8.92
C THR A 57 2.69 25.62 8.73
N THR A 58 2.81 24.98 7.56
CA THR A 58 2.22 23.64 7.33
C THR A 58 2.76 22.61 8.35
N GLU A 59 4.02 22.73 8.75
CA GLU A 59 4.62 21.87 9.79
C GLU A 59 3.98 22.11 11.17
N ASP A 60 3.68 23.36 11.54
CA ASP A 60 2.98 23.66 12.79
C ASP A 60 1.59 23.03 12.82
N MET A 61 0.87 23.08 11.69
CA MET A 61 -0.41 22.40 11.54
C MET A 61 -0.24 20.88 11.71
N PHE A 62 0.74 20.26 11.04
CA PHE A 62 1.05 18.84 11.19
C PHE A 62 1.30 18.46 12.67
N ARG A 63 2.21 19.17 13.34
CA ARG A 63 2.57 18.92 14.75
C ARG A 63 1.39 19.10 15.69
N LEU A 64 0.50 20.06 15.42
CA LEU A 64 -0.71 20.25 16.21
C LEU A 64 -1.68 19.07 16.06
N LEU A 65 -1.91 18.61 14.83
CA LEU A 65 -2.79 17.46 14.55
C LEU A 65 -2.22 16.15 15.11
N MET A 66 -0.90 15.96 15.06
CA MET A 66 -0.23 14.77 15.59
C MET A 66 -0.50 14.57 17.09
N LYS A 67 -0.68 15.63 17.87
CA LYS A 67 -1.02 15.51 19.31
C LYS A 67 -2.33 14.73 19.54
N ASP A 68 -3.31 14.87 18.65
CA ASP A 68 -4.58 14.15 18.76
C ASP A 68 -4.41 12.65 18.46
N PHE A 69 -3.44 12.29 17.62
CA PHE A 69 -3.11 10.90 17.30
C PHE A 69 -2.21 10.28 18.37
N GLU A 70 -1.24 11.03 18.90
CA GLU A 70 -0.35 10.63 20.01
C GLU A 70 -1.11 10.30 21.28
N ALA A 71 -2.17 11.06 21.59
CA ALA A 71 -3.07 10.76 22.70
C ALA A 71 -3.73 9.36 22.60
N LYS A 72 -3.63 8.70 21.44
CA LYS A 72 -4.18 7.38 21.14
C LYS A 72 -3.13 6.39 20.65
N GLY A 73 -1.87 6.62 21.01
CA GLY A 73 -0.78 5.65 20.81
C GLY A 73 -0.10 5.69 19.45
N ALA A 74 -0.52 6.56 18.53
CA ALA A 74 0.20 6.77 17.28
C ALA A 74 1.44 7.64 17.48
N THR A 75 2.48 7.45 16.67
CA THR A 75 3.70 8.27 16.71
C THR A 75 4.00 8.86 15.34
N VAL A 76 4.91 9.83 15.29
CA VAL A 76 5.41 10.37 14.02
C VAL A 76 6.34 9.34 13.36
N GLY A 77 6.02 8.96 12.13
CA GLY A 77 6.88 8.16 11.26
C GLY A 77 7.65 9.03 10.28
N ARG A 78 7.75 8.58 9.04
CA ARG A 78 8.34 9.36 7.94
C ARG A 78 7.49 10.59 7.64
N THR A 79 8.14 11.74 7.49
CA THR A 79 7.50 13.00 7.09
C THR A 79 8.11 13.52 5.79
N PRO A 80 7.34 14.23 4.96
CA PRO A 80 7.87 14.93 3.80
C PRO A 80 8.68 16.16 4.23
N VAL A 81 9.32 16.81 3.26
CA VAL A 81 9.76 18.20 3.43
C VAL A 81 8.51 19.09 3.41
N PHE A 82 8.24 19.80 4.51
CA PHE A 82 7.11 20.71 4.57
C PHE A 82 7.38 21.99 3.74
N PRO A 83 6.38 22.51 3.00
CA PRO A 83 6.53 23.79 2.33
C PRO A 83 6.87 24.91 3.32
N PRO A 84 7.77 25.85 2.96
CA PRO A 84 8.17 26.95 3.85
C PRO A 84 7.10 28.05 3.99
N THR A 85 5.91 27.83 3.46
CA THR A 85 4.81 28.79 3.45
C THR A 85 4.40 29.16 4.87
N VAL A 86 4.41 30.47 5.14
CA VAL A 86 3.93 31.07 6.39
C VAL A 86 2.56 31.69 6.14
N PHE A 87 1.55 31.26 6.88
CA PHE A 87 0.19 31.72 6.71
C PHE A 87 -0.04 33.01 7.52
N PRO A 88 -0.43 34.13 6.88
CA PRO A 88 -0.46 35.45 7.54
C PRO A 88 -1.63 35.64 8.52
N ARG A 89 -2.64 34.76 8.49
CA ARG A 89 -3.81 34.82 9.37
C ARG A 89 -3.88 33.56 10.21
N GLY A 90 -4.35 33.71 11.45
CA GLY A 90 -4.66 32.55 12.29
C GLY A 90 -5.79 31.72 11.70
N ARG A 91 -5.86 30.45 12.10
CA ARG A 91 -6.85 29.49 11.60
C ARG A 91 -7.41 28.66 12.76
N VAL A 92 -8.74 28.61 12.84
CA VAL A 92 -9.45 27.70 13.75
C VAL A 92 -9.57 26.33 13.06
N LEU A 93 -9.20 25.27 13.76
CA LEU A 93 -9.29 23.89 13.31
C LEU A 93 -10.33 23.16 14.17
N PHE A 94 -11.40 22.69 13.52
CA PHE A 94 -12.42 21.88 14.16
C PHE A 94 -12.86 20.76 13.22
N GLY A 95 -12.89 19.53 13.72
CA GLY A 95 -13.37 18.36 12.97
C GLY A 95 -12.49 17.13 13.15
N MET A 96 -12.73 16.10 12.33
CA MET A 96 -11.95 14.86 12.40
C MET A 96 -10.51 15.12 11.99
N THR A 97 -9.56 14.74 12.84
CA THR A 97 -8.12 15.00 12.65
C THR A 97 -7.63 14.43 11.32
N ARG A 98 -8.12 13.26 10.89
CA ARG A 98 -7.77 12.66 9.59
C ARG A 98 -8.09 13.56 8.39
N HIS A 99 -9.25 14.23 8.38
CA HIS A 99 -9.62 15.14 7.29
C HIS A 99 -8.75 16.40 7.29
N LEU A 100 -8.33 16.86 8.47
CA LEU A 100 -7.39 17.97 8.57
C LEU A 100 -5.98 17.55 8.13
N MET A 101 -5.58 16.30 8.41
CA MET A 101 -4.33 15.72 7.96
C MET A 101 -4.29 15.54 6.44
N ASP A 102 -5.41 15.22 5.79
CA ASP A 102 -5.52 15.21 4.33
C ASP A 102 -5.16 16.58 3.72
N ASN A 103 -5.52 17.69 4.39
CA ASN A 103 -5.14 19.03 3.94
C ASN A 103 -3.64 19.30 4.10
N VAL A 104 -2.99 18.72 5.12
CA VAL A 104 -1.53 18.81 5.29
C VAL A 104 -0.84 18.02 4.19
N ALA A 105 -1.29 16.79 3.95
CA ALA A 105 -0.76 15.92 2.91
C ALA A 105 -0.89 16.56 1.52
N ALA A 106 -2.06 17.13 1.21
CA ALA A 106 -2.30 17.85 -0.04
C ALA A 106 -1.35 19.05 -0.24
N GLN A 107 -1.05 19.82 0.81
CA GLN A 107 -0.07 20.92 0.74
C GLN A 107 1.35 20.42 0.50
N CYS A 108 1.67 19.20 0.93
CA CYS A 108 2.98 18.57 0.73
C CYS A 108 3.07 17.78 -0.58
N GLY A 109 2.00 17.70 -1.39
CA GLY A 109 1.95 16.80 -2.55
C GLY A 109 2.15 15.33 -2.16
N ALA A 110 1.60 14.94 -1.00
CA ALA A 110 1.85 13.66 -0.36
C ALA A 110 0.56 12.91 -0.05
N THR A 111 0.71 11.61 0.18
CA THR A 111 -0.31 10.77 0.81
C THR A 111 0.19 10.31 2.18
N TRP A 112 -0.72 9.91 3.06
CA TRP A 112 -0.36 9.45 4.40
C TRP A 112 -1.14 8.20 4.80
N GLN A 113 -0.54 7.42 5.68
CA GLN A 113 -1.11 6.20 6.24
C GLN A 113 -0.54 5.92 7.62
N PHE A 114 -1.24 5.13 8.42
CA PHE A 114 -0.67 4.52 9.61
C PHE A 114 -0.03 3.18 9.23
N VAL A 115 1.21 2.97 9.68
CA VAL A 115 1.91 1.69 9.57
C VAL A 115 2.71 1.47 10.84
N ASP A 116 2.49 0.33 11.49
CA ASP A 116 3.16 -0.10 12.72
C ASP A 116 3.08 0.95 13.84
N GLY A 117 1.92 1.58 14.04
CA GLY A 117 1.75 2.62 15.06
C GLY A 117 2.31 3.99 14.67
N GLN A 118 2.78 4.17 13.43
CA GLN A 118 3.41 5.41 12.98
C GLN A 118 2.64 6.06 11.84
N LEU A 119 2.41 7.37 11.90
CA LEU A 119 1.93 8.14 10.76
C LEU A 119 3.09 8.35 9.79
N ASN A 120 3.00 7.71 8.64
CA ASN A 120 3.95 7.88 7.54
C ASN A 120 3.31 8.70 6.43
N MET A 121 3.94 9.79 6.05
CA MET A 121 3.53 10.67 4.97
C MET A 121 4.61 10.71 3.89
N LEU A 122 4.21 10.36 2.67
CA LEU A 122 5.07 10.11 1.53
C LEU A 122 4.66 11.02 0.36
N PRO A 123 5.56 11.92 -0.11
CA PRO A 123 5.36 12.66 -1.34
C PRO A 123 5.15 11.75 -2.55
N GLU A 124 4.50 12.28 -3.57
CA GLU A 124 4.44 11.62 -4.87
C GLU A 124 5.86 11.38 -5.42
N GLY A 125 6.11 10.16 -5.90
CA GLY A 125 7.43 9.74 -6.41
C GLY A 125 8.44 9.33 -5.33
N GLU A 126 8.11 9.44 -4.05
CA GLU A 126 8.91 8.88 -2.96
C GLU A 126 8.38 7.52 -2.49
N TYR A 127 9.29 6.64 -2.07
CA TYR A 127 8.98 5.26 -1.71
C TYR A 127 9.52 4.89 -0.35
N MET A 128 8.83 3.99 0.35
CA MET A 128 9.16 3.56 1.71
C MET A 128 10.55 2.91 1.81
N HIS A 129 10.98 2.20 0.77
CA HIS A 129 12.32 1.64 0.63
C HIS A 129 12.68 1.46 -0.85
N ASP A 130 13.97 1.30 -1.12
CA ASP A 130 14.52 1.01 -2.46
C ASP A 130 14.07 -0.35 -3.00
N ALA A 131 14.25 -0.55 -4.31
CA ALA A 131 13.81 -1.76 -4.98
C ALA A 131 14.45 -3.04 -4.42
N ILE A 132 13.61 -3.94 -3.92
CA ILE A 132 14.03 -5.29 -3.49
C ILE A 132 13.83 -6.26 -4.65
N VAL A 133 14.92 -6.89 -5.10
CA VAL A 133 14.90 -7.86 -6.20
C VAL A 133 14.21 -9.15 -5.77
N LEU A 134 13.16 -9.54 -6.50
CA LEU A 134 12.39 -10.77 -6.31
C LEU A 134 12.52 -11.70 -7.50
N ASN A 135 13.09 -12.89 -7.25
CA ASN A 135 13.22 -14.00 -8.19
C ASN A 135 13.20 -15.33 -7.42
N SER A 136 13.33 -16.45 -8.12
CA SER A 136 13.27 -17.79 -7.51
C SER A 136 14.33 -18.03 -6.43
N ALA A 137 15.47 -17.36 -6.49
CA ALA A 137 16.53 -17.43 -5.48
C ALA A 137 16.30 -16.47 -4.29
N THR A 138 15.53 -15.38 -4.47
CA THR A 138 15.25 -14.39 -3.42
C THR A 138 13.85 -14.50 -2.81
N GLY A 139 13.14 -15.60 -3.10
CA GLY A 139 11.89 -15.97 -2.42
C GLY A 139 10.62 -15.73 -3.22
N LEU A 140 10.69 -15.39 -4.50
CA LEU A 140 9.52 -15.37 -5.39
C LEU A 140 8.95 -16.78 -5.54
N ILE A 141 7.63 -16.90 -5.40
CA ILE A 141 6.90 -18.17 -5.51
C ILE A 141 5.96 -18.10 -6.71
N GLY A 142 6.12 -19.04 -7.64
CA GLY A 142 5.37 -19.04 -8.89
C GLY A 142 5.76 -17.88 -9.81
N MET A 143 4.89 -17.58 -10.78
CA MET A 143 5.06 -16.48 -11.72
C MET A 143 4.14 -15.32 -11.35
N PRO A 144 4.65 -14.06 -11.32
CA PRO A 144 3.81 -12.88 -11.18
C PRO A 144 2.70 -12.86 -12.22
N GLN A 145 1.50 -12.47 -11.83
CA GLN A 145 0.32 -12.48 -12.68
C GLN A 145 -0.12 -11.06 -12.99
N GLN A 146 -0.04 -10.64 -14.25
CA GLN A 146 -0.67 -9.42 -14.71
C GLN A 146 -2.18 -9.57 -14.59
N THR A 147 -2.85 -8.50 -14.16
CA THR A 147 -4.31 -8.47 -14.06
C THR A 147 -4.90 -7.45 -15.04
N ILE A 148 -6.22 -7.43 -15.18
CA ILE A 148 -6.94 -6.38 -15.90
C ILE A 148 -7.26 -5.27 -14.90
N GLY A 149 -6.70 -4.08 -15.10
CA GLY A 149 -6.94 -2.89 -14.25
C GLY A 149 -6.38 -2.93 -12.81
N ASN A 150 -5.65 -3.99 -12.40
CA ASN A 150 -5.18 -4.18 -11.01
C ASN A 150 -3.69 -4.52 -10.92
N GLY A 151 -2.80 -3.81 -11.62
CA GLY A 151 -1.36 -4.05 -11.50
C GLY A 151 -0.93 -5.52 -11.74
N VAL A 152 0.15 -5.93 -11.08
CA VAL A 152 0.71 -7.29 -11.07
C VAL A 152 0.55 -7.88 -9.66
N ASN A 153 -0.05 -9.07 -9.56
CA ASN A 153 -0.06 -9.84 -8.32
C ASN A 153 1.22 -10.67 -8.20
N VAL A 154 1.86 -10.60 -7.04
CA VAL A 154 3.14 -11.25 -6.76
C VAL A 154 3.03 -12.06 -5.49
N ARG A 155 3.45 -13.33 -5.51
CA ARG A 155 3.54 -14.16 -4.31
C ARG A 155 5.01 -14.40 -3.96
N ALA A 156 5.36 -14.25 -2.69
CA ALA A 156 6.70 -14.53 -2.19
C ALA A 156 6.68 -15.19 -0.81
N LEU A 157 7.80 -15.78 -0.42
CA LEU A 157 8.10 -16.04 0.99
C LEU A 157 8.13 -14.70 1.75
N ILE A 158 7.73 -14.72 3.02
CA ILE A 158 7.70 -13.49 3.83
C ILE A 158 9.08 -12.84 3.88
N ASN A 159 9.16 -11.62 3.37
CA ASN A 159 10.31 -10.74 3.51
C ASN A 159 9.89 -9.46 4.25
N PRO A 160 10.18 -9.34 5.56
CA PRO A 160 9.79 -8.18 6.36
C PRO A 160 10.46 -6.87 5.93
N ASN A 161 11.39 -6.87 4.98
CA ASN A 161 11.93 -5.61 4.45
C ASN A 161 11.02 -5.03 3.36
N ILE A 162 10.09 -5.81 2.80
CA ILE A 162 9.11 -5.32 1.83
C ILE A 162 7.95 -4.67 2.58
N ARG A 163 7.64 -3.42 2.25
CA ARG A 163 6.57 -2.61 2.85
C ARG A 163 5.64 -2.03 1.80
N VAL A 164 4.41 -1.72 2.21
CA VAL A 164 3.47 -0.94 1.39
C VAL A 164 4.10 0.43 1.06
N ASN A 165 3.88 0.89 -0.17
CA ASN A 165 4.54 2.02 -0.82
C ASN A 165 6.07 1.88 -0.97
N GLY A 166 6.62 0.69 -0.77
CA GLY A 166 7.99 0.35 -1.12
C GLY A 166 8.12 -0.21 -2.54
N LEU A 167 9.36 -0.38 -2.99
CA LEU A 167 9.65 -0.87 -4.34
C LEU A 167 10.09 -2.34 -4.34
N ILE A 168 9.62 -3.09 -5.35
CA ILE A 168 10.17 -4.39 -5.71
C ILE A 168 10.63 -4.38 -7.17
N GLN A 169 11.57 -5.26 -7.49
CA GLN A 169 12.03 -5.47 -8.86
C GLN A 169 11.79 -6.91 -9.28
N LEU A 170 11.13 -7.08 -10.43
CA LEU A 170 10.83 -8.36 -11.05
C LEU A 170 11.55 -8.46 -12.40
N ASP A 171 11.87 -9.69 -12.79
CA ASP A 171 12.22 -9.96 -14.18
C ASP A 171 10.96 -9.88 -15.05
N GLN A 172 10.94 -8.94 -15.98
CA GLN A 172 9.82 -8.71 -16.87
C GLN A 172 9.46 -9.92 -17.72
N ALA A 173 10.46 -10.73 -18.09
CA ALA A 173 10.22 -11.96 -18.85
C ALA A 173 9.45 -13.02 -18.05
N SER A 174 9.43 -12.89 -16.72
CA SER A 174 8.76 -13.83 -15.81
C SER A 174 7.29 -13.50 -15.53
N ILE A 175 6.78 -12.37 -16.03
CA ILE A 175 5.41 -11.93 -15.77
C ILE A 175 4.45 -12.63 -16.73
N TYR A 176 3.49 -13.37 -16.17
CA TYR A 176 2.44 -14.00 -16.94
C TYR A 176 1.39 -12.95 -17.32
N LYS A 177 1.26 -12.71 -18.63
CA LYS A 177 0.31 -11.74 -19.17
C LYS A 177 -1.12 -12.26 -19.06
N THR A 178 -2.05 -11.36 -18.76
CA THR A 178 -3.48 -11.73 -18.72
C THR A 178 -3.97 -12.08 -20.13
N VAL A 179 -4.79 -13.12 -20.24
CA VAL A 179 -5.47 -13.45 -21.49
C VAL A 179 -6.58 -12.43 -21.71
N LEU A 180 -6.68 -11.88 -22.92
CA LEU A 180 -7.74 -10.94 -23.27
C LEU A 180 -9.09 -11.68 -23.38
N PRO A 181 -10.21 -11.08 -22.94
CA PRO A 181 -11.54 -11.65 -23.10
C PRO A 181 -11.88 -11.99 -24.57
N ASN A 182 -12.53 -13.14 -24.80
CA ASN A 182 -12.87 -13.63 -26.15
C ASN A 182 -13.74 -12.64 -26.96
N ASN A 183 -14.59 -11.85 -26.30
CA ASN A 183 -15.41 -10.83 -26.94
C ASN A 183 -14.60 -9.64 -27.46
N ASP A 184 -13.53 -9.26 -26.76
CA ASP A 184 -12.56 -8.25 -27.21
C ASP A 184 -11.74 -8.83 -28.38
N ILE A 185 -11.27 -10.08 -28.29
CA ILE A 185 -10.55 -10.75 -29.39
C ILE A 185 -11.42 -10.89 -30.65
N ALA A 186 -12.68 -11.32 -30.52
CA ALA A 186 -13.56 -11.59 -31.65
C ALA A 186 -13.97 -10.33 -32.43
N LYS A 187 -13.87 -9.15 -31.82
CA LYS A 187 -14.19 -7.87 -32.46
C LYS A 187 -12.94 -7.08 -32.86
N ALA A 188 -11.76 -7.71 -32.81
CA ALA A 188 -10.51 -7.12 -33.25
C ALA A 188 -10.52 -6.91 -34.77
N ALA A 189 -10.22 -5.70 -35.22
CA ALA A 189 -10.01 -5.41 -36.65
C ALA A 189 -8.66 -5.95 -37.18
N GLY A 190 -7.80 -6.47 -36.30
CA GLY A 190 -6.47 -6.99 -36.60
C GLY A 190 -5.76 -7.51 -35.35
N ARG A 191 -4.46 -7.82 -35.44
CA ARG A 191 -3.64 -8.22 -34.29
C ARG A 191 -3.50 -7.06 -33.31
N TYR A 192 -3.75 -7.32 -32.01
CA TYR A 192 -3.40 -6.39 -30.95
C TYR A 192 -1.90 -6.39 -30.70
N PHE A 193 -1.34 -5.20 -30.50
CA PHE A 193 0.03 -4.99 -30.09
C PHE A 193 0.03 -4.36 -28.70
N ASP A 194 1.07 -4.64 -27.93
CA ASP A 194 1.33 -3.92 -26.69
C ASP A 194 1.65 -2.46 -27.05
N GLU A 195 0.96 -1.53 -26.41
CA GLU A 195 1.26 -0.11 -26.48
C GLU A 195 2.20 0.23 -25.33
N THR A 196 3.30 0.94 -25.63
CA THR A 196 4.23 1.40 -24.60
C THR A 196 4.04 2.90 -24.39
N ILE A 197 3.62 3.29 -23.19
CA ILE A 197 3.38 4.68 -22.78
C ILE A 197 4.15 4.90 -21.47
N ASP A 198 4.96 5.95 -21.40
CA ASP A 198 5.74 6.33 -20.20
C ASP A 198 6.56 5.19 -19.56
N GLY A 199 7.17 4.34 -20.41
CA GLY A 199 7.99 3.22 -19.94
C GLY A 199 7.20 2.01 -19.45
N ASN A 200 5.88 2.00 -19.64
CA ASN A 200 4.98 0.92 -19.25
C ASN A 200 4.27 0.32 -20.46
N SER A 201 4.19 -1.02 -20.52
CA SER A 201 3.51 -1.73 -21.62
C SER A 201 2.13 -2.24 -21.17
N ASN A 202 1.08 -1.92 -21.94
CA ASN A 202 -0.27 -2.44 -21.73
C ASN A 202 -1.01 -2.64 -23.06
N VAL A 203 -2.21 -3.23 -23.01
CA VAL A 203 -3.10 -3.41 -24.16
C VAL A 203 -4.43 -2.76 -23.85
N THR A 204 -4.83 -1.80 -24.69
CA THR A 204 -6.17 -1.20 -24.65
C THR A 204 -7.20 -2.14 -25.28
N LEU A 205 -8.20 -2.56 -24.50
CA LEU A 205 -9.31 -3.41 -24.94
C LEU A 205 -10.38 -2.54 -25.63
N PRO A 206 -10.62 -2.69 -26.95
CA PRO A 206 -11.43 -1.75 -27.71
C PRO A 206 -12.94 -1.87 -27.49
N VAL A 207 -13.44 -3.02 -27.01
CA VAL A 207 -14.89 -3.22 -26.79
C VAL A 207 -15.27 -2.85 -25.37
N SER A 208 -14.51 -3.36 -24.40
CA SER A 208 -14.74 -3.07 -22.98
C SER A 208 -14.21 -1.69 -22.55
N LYS A 209 -13.37 -1.04 -23.38
CA LYS A 209 -12.60 0.17 -23.02
C LYS A 209 -11.77 0.00 -21.75
N GLN A 210 -11.47 -1.25 -21.38
CA GLN A 210 -10.59 -1.56 -20.26
C GLN A 210 -9.14 -1.61 -20.75
N MET A 211 -8.18 -1.56 -19.84
CA MET A 211 -6.77 -1.73 -20.16
C MET A 211 -6.21 -2.87 -19.31
N THR A 212 -5.33 -3.69 -19.88
CA THR A 212 -4.50 -4.58 -19.05
C THR A 212 -3.63 -3.72 -18.14
N ALA A 213 -3.31 -4.21 -16.95
CA ALA A 213 -2.39 -3.49 -16.08
C ALA A 213 -1.04 -3.23 -16.77
N SER A 214 -0.46 -2.08 -16.52
CA SER A 214 0.85 -1.68 -16.98
C SER A 214 1.93 -2.63 -16.48
N ILE A 215 2.79 -3.07 -17.40
CA ILE A 215 4.00 -3.85 -17.14
C ILE A 215 5.18 -2.89 -17.20
N ALA A 216 5.92 -2.76 -16.10
CA ALA A 216 7.04 -1.82 -15.98
C ALA A 216 8.21 -2.24 -16.85
N THR A 217 8.57 -1.51 -17.90
CA THR A 217 9.67 -1.93 -18.79
C THR A 217 11.01 -2.03 -18.04
N ASP A 218 11.18 -1.29 -16.94
CA ASP A 218 12.36 -1.27 -16.10
C ASP A 218 12.40 -2.36 -15.00
N GLY A 219 11.36 -3.18 -14.86
CA GLY A 219 11.31 -4.18 -13.79
C GLY A 219 10.68 -3.71 -12.47
N VAL A 220 10.42 -2.42 -12.30
CA VAL A 220 10.18 -1.84 -10.97
C VAL A 220 8.69 -1.61 -10.71
N TYR A 221 8.23 -2.14 -9.57
CA TYR A 221 6.84 -2.04 -9.13
C TYR A 221 6.73 -1.46 -7.73
N ILE A 222 5.66 -0.72 -7.48
CA ILE A 222 5.28 -0.15 -6.19
C ILE A 222 4.30 -1.13 -5.51
N VAL A 223 4.58 -1.53 -4.28
CA VAL A 223 3.70 -2.41 -3.51
C VAL A 223 2.55 -1.60 -2.91
N LYS A 224 1.30 -1.88 -3.30
CA LYS A 224 0.11 -1.15 -2.80
C LYS A 224 -0.67 -1.88 -1.73
N GLY A 225 -0.52 -3.20 -1.64
CA GLY A 225 -1.11 -4.02 -0.60
C GLY A 225 -0.31 -5.28 -0.37
N ILE A 226 -0.32 -5.77 0.87
CA ILE A 226 0.32 -7.01 1.28
C ILE A 226 -0.67 -7.80 2.12
N MET A 227 -0.94 -9.03 1.73
CA MET A 227 -1.72 -10.00 2.50
C MET A 227 -0.79 -11.13 2.93
N TYR A 228 -0.73 -11.39 4.23
CA TYR A 228 0.02 -12.53 4.76
C TYR A 228 -0.94 -13.71 4.97
N THR A 229 -0.52 -14.90 4.57
CA THR A 229 -1.31 -16.13 4.79
C THR A 229 -0.38 -17.27 5.12
N GLY A 230 -0.74 -18.07 6.12
CA GLY A 230 0.01 -19.25 6.51
C GLY A 230 -0.73 -20.07 7.55
N ASP A 231 -0.23 -21.28 7.79
CA ASP A 231 -0.75 -22.19 8.78
C ASP A 231 0.39 -22.71 9.66
N THR A 232 0.25 -22.55 10.98
CA THR A 232 1.25 -23.04 11.94
C THR A 232 1.40 -24.57 11.97
N ARG A 233 0.43 -25.31 11.40
CA ARG A 233 0.43 -26.78 11.32
C ARG A 233 0.43 -27.32 9.89
N GLY A 234 0.51 -26.45 8.88
CA GLY A 234 0.27 -26.80 7.49
C GLY A 234 1.24 -26.12 6.52
N GLN A 235 0.68 -25.34 5.57
CA GLN A 235 1.43 -24.70 4.50
C GLN A 235 2.36 -23.58 5.00
N ALA A 236 3.44 -23.36 4.26
CA ALA A 236 4.37 -22.27 4.53
C ALA A 236 3.68 -20.90 4.51
N TRP A 237 4.27 -19.95 5.24
CA TRP A 237 3.80 -18.58 5.28
C TRP A 237 4.24 -17.81 4.04
N TYR A 238 3.27 -17.18 3.38
CA TYR A 238 3.47 -16.38 2.18
C TYR A 238 3.03 -14.93 2.40
N MET A 239 3.62 -14.05 1.61
CA MET A 239 3.11 -12.70 1.39
C MET A 239 2.62 -12.60 -0.05
N ASP A 240 1.35 -12.24 -0.21
CA ASP A 240 0.71 -11.92 -1.48
C ASP A 240 0.65 -10.40 -1.62
N MET A 241 1.28 -9.88 -2.67
CA MET A 241 1.42 -8.47 -2.91
C MET A 241 0.61 -8.07 -4.13
N MET A 242 -0.11 -6.96 -4.00
CA MET A 242 -0.66 -6.24 -5.15
C MET A 242 0.29 -5.10 -5.49
N CYS A 243 0.84 -5.12 -6.70
CA CYS A 243 1.86 -4.18 -7.12
C CYS A 243 1.43 -3.41 -8.36
N GLU A 244 1.77 -2.12 -8.46
CA GLU A 244 1.55 -1.31 -9.67
C GLU A 244 2.89 -1.00 -10.34
N ALA A 245 2.92 -0.91 -11.67
CA ALA A 245 4.12 -0.49 -12.37
C ALA A 245 4.46 0.96 -12.00
N ARG A 246 5.75 1.25 -11.78
CA ARG A 246 6.18 2.60 -11.43
C ARG A 246 5.89 3.55 -12.60
N GLY A 247 5.26 4.69 -12.30
CA GLY A 247 4.86 5.66 -13.32
C GLY A 247 3.67 5.22 -14.17
N ALA A 248 2.93 4.19 -13.77
CA ALA A 248 1.71 3.78 -14.47
C ALA A 248 0.59 4.80 -14.25
N ALA A 249 -0.13 5.14 -15.32
CA ALA A 249 -1.35 5.94 -15.28
C ALA A 249 -2.63 5.08 -15.17
N ASP A 250 -2.50 3.83 -14.73
CA ASP A 250 -3.60 2.87 -14.67
C ASP A 250 -4.68 3.34 -13.69
N LEU A 251 -5.94 3.34 -14.14
CA LEU A 251 -7.08 3.49 -13.24
C LEU A 251 -7.27 2.20 -12.43
N LEU A 252 -7.00 2.26 -11.12
CA LEU A 252 -7.28 1.15 -10.19
C LEU A 252 -8.77 0.78 -10.26
N SER A 253 -9.08 -0.49 -10.53
CA SER A 253 -10.49 -0.93 -10.48
C SER A 253 -11.06 -0.86 -9.05
N SER A 254 -12.39 -0.83 -8.92
CA SER A 254 -13.06 -0.85 -7.61
C SER A 254 -12.68 -2.07 -6.76
N SER A 255 -12.43 -3.22 -7.39
CA SER A 255 -11.96 -4.43 -6.71
C SER A 255 -10.52 -4.30 -6.20
N ALA A 256 -9.67 -3.56 -6.91
CA ALA A 256 -8.31 -3.23 -6.48
C ALA A 256 -8.33 -2.31 -5.27
N GLN A 257 -9.16 -1.25 -5.32
CA GLN A 257 -9.34 -0.35 -4.19
C GLN A 257 -9.80 -1.13 -2.95
N GLN A 258 -10.78 -2.02 -3.09
CA GLN A 258 -11.23 -2.85 -1.97
C GLN A 258 -10.11 -3.69 -1.36
N ARG A 259 -9.20 -4.28 -2.14
CA ARG A 259 -8.06 -5.05 -1.60
C ARG A 259 -6.98 -4.21 -0.94
N ILE A 260 -6.84 -2.94 -1.34
CA ILE A 260 -5.92 -1.99 -0.71
C ILE A 260 -6.49 -1.49 0.62
N TYR A 261 -7.82 -1.33 0.70
CA TYR A 261 -8.53 -0.74 1.84
C TYR A 261 -9.30 -1.75 2.72
N SER A 262 -9.20 -3.06 2.45
CA SER A 262 -9.76 -4.15 3.25
C SER A 262 -8.75 -4.67 4.26
#